data_AF-A0AAE0PTL1-F1
#
_entry.id   AF-A0AAE0PTL1-F1
#
_cell.length_a   1.000
_cell.length_b   1.000
_cell.length_c   1.000
_cell.angle_alpha   90.00
_cell.angle_beta   90.00
_cell.angle_gamma   90.00
#
_symmetry.space_group_name_H-M   'P 1'
#
loop_
_entity.id
_entity.type
_entity.pdbx_description
1 polymer ?
#
loop_
_entity_poly.entity_id
_entity_poly.type
_entity_poly.pdbx_seq_one_letter_code
_entity_poly.pdbx_strand_id
1 'polypeptide(L)'
;MCRLSARVIENRNDYQKQNPAEFLMSLLHHTTESDQHTGGKSLELLASLCNHTSFPYGERDTWDNSDFLLDLFSHVKQYESNTGRSVLPVLLPVYRSLPAVRFDLIQEEKKQRWRTFLLDLCLQTALHQPQYIQQTVEQLMPDIEDYYDEYDDEEQSDFLLDLFSHVKQYESNTGRSVLKALLPVYRSLPAVWSIKLSERKVSLLLEVLKLQTQKKPVELRDWSDEESEVRSFLQCLPYISQLRFNV
;
A
#
# COMPACT_ATOMS: atom_id res chain seq x y z
N MET A 1 -14.05 27.44 5.25
CA MET A 1 -13.14 26.28 5.22
C MET A 1 -11.81 26.76 4.67
N CYS A 2 -10.75 26.76 5.48
CA CYS A 2 -9.40 27.04 4.98
C CYS A 2 -8.95 25.86 4.12
N ARG A 3 -8.34 26.13 2.96
CA ARG A 3 -7.69 25.10 2.12
C ARG A 3 -6.19 25.31 2.25
N LEU A 4 -5.43 24.24 2.49
CA LEU A 4 -3.98 24.28 2.26
C LEU A 4 -3.79 24.32 0.74
N SER A 5 -3.31 25.44 0.23
CA SER A 5 -2.90 25.58 -1.18
C SER A 5 -1.45 25.97 -1.14
N ALA A 6 -0.54 25.02 -1.37
CA ALA A 6 0.82 25.39 -1.69
C ALA A 6 0.82 25.97 -3.11
N ARG A 7 0.75 27.30 -3.22
CA ARG A 7 1.23 27.95 -4.43
C ARG A 7 2.74 27.99 -4.31
N VAL A 8 3.43 27.16 -5.08
CA VAL A 8 4.83 27.44 -5.41
C VAL A 8 4.82 28.80 -6.11
N ILE A 9 5.20 29.84 -5.39
CA ILE A 9 5.49 31.14 -6.00
C ILE A 9 6.78 30.88 -6.79
N GLU A 10 6.68 30.77 -8.12
CA GLU A 10 7.82 30.83 -9.02
C GLU A 10 8.45 32.22 -8.97
N ASN A 11 9.12 32.55 -7.87
CA ASN A 11 10.11 33.61 -7.85
C ASN A 11 11.45 32.99 -8.20
N ARG A 12 11.87 33.21 -9.45
CA ARG A 12 13.26 33.03 -9.87
C ARG A 12 14.15 33.76 -8.86
N ASN A 13 15.07 33.02 -8.27
CA ASN A 13 16.12 33.45 -7.32
C ASN A 13 15.76 33.37 -5.82
N ASP A 14 15.57 32.16 -5.29
CA ASP A 14 16.29 31.76 -4.06
C ASP A 14 16.29 30.24 -3.89
N TYR A 15 17.48 29.64 -3.71
CA TYR A 15 17.67 28.20 -3.56
C TYR A 15 17.47 27.77 -2.10
N GLN A 16 16.22 27.81 -1.63
CA GLN A 16 15.75 26.97 -0.52
C GLN A 16 14.30 26.56 -0.81
N LYS A 17 14.12 25.52 -1.64
CA LYS A 17 12.83 24.82 -1.71
C LYS A 17 12.56 24.22 -0.32
N GLN A 18 11.73 24.87 0.48
CA GLN A 18 11.23 24.27 1.72
C GLN A 18 10.45 23.00 1.35
N ASN A 19 10.84 21.85 1.91
CA ASN A 19 10.17 20.59 1.67
C ASN A 19 8.79 20.62 2.36
N PRO A 20 7.67 20.55 1.62
CA PRO A 20 6.34 20.59 2.23
C PRO A 20 6.10 19.45 3.22
N ALA A 21 6.75 18.29 3.03
CA ALA A 21 6.65 17.16 3.96
C ALA A 21 7.30 17.50 5.30
N GLU A 22 8.46 18.16 5.31
CA GLU A 22 9.13 18.62 6.54
C GLU A 22 8.28 19.65 7.29
N PHE A 23 7.67 20.59 6.57
CA PHE A 23 6.80 21.58 7.18
C PHE A 23 5.54 20.94 7.79
N LEU A 24 4.90 20.01 7.07
CA LEU A 24 3.76 19.26 7.60
C LEU A 24 4.14 18.41 8.80
N MET A 25 5.33 17.80 8.80
CA MET A 25 5.85 17.08 9.97
C MET A 25 6.07 17.99 11.17
N SER A 26 6.57 19.21 10.97
CA SER A 26 6.67 20.21 12.03
C SER A 26 5.29 20.59 12.59
N LEU A 27 4.30 20.78 11.72
CA LEU A 27 2.91 21.02 12.15
C LEU A 27 2.33 19.84 12.92
N LEU A 28 2.55 18.60 12.47
CA LEU A 28 2.15 17.38 13.17
C LEU A 28 2.81 17.29 14.55
N HIS A 29 4.10 17.63 14.63
CA HIS A 29 4.82 17.66 15.91
C HIS A 29 4.16 18.63 16.90
N HIS A 30 4.00 19.89 16.52
CA HIS A 30 3.42 20.91 17.40
C HIS A 30 1.94 20.66 17.75
N THR A 31 1.17 20.09 16.82
CA THR A 31 -0.22 19.72 17.12
C THR A 31 -0.30 18.56 18.10
N THR A 32 0.52 17.52 17.95
CA THR A 32 0.56 16.43 18.95
C THR A 32 1.03 16.91 20.33
N GLU A 33 1.96 17.88 20.42
CA GLU A 33 2.43 18.44 21.69
C GLU A 33 1.37 19.27 22.41
N SER A 34 0.63 20.08 21.64
CA SER A 34 -0.49 20.86 22.17
C SER A 34 -1.75 20.02 22.46
N ASP A 35 -1.88 18.84 21.84
CA ASP A 35 -3.05 17.94 21.98
C ASP A 35 -3.20 17.26 23.35
N GLN A 36 -2.27 17.46 24.29
CA GLN A 36 -2.44 17.00 25.68
C GLN A 36 -3.70 17.57 26.35
N HIS A 37 -4.28 18.67 25.83
CA HIS A 37 -5.47 19.33 26.40
C HIS A 37 -6.73 19.28 25.49
N THR A 38 -6.60 18.95 24.20
CA THR A 38 -7.70 19.00 23.21
C THR A 38 -8.20 17.63 22.74
N GLY A 39 -7.51 16.54 23.05
CA GLY A 39 -7.96 15.18 22.79
C GLY A 39 -7.90 14.74 21.33
N GLY A 40 -7.00 15.30 20.51
CA GLY A 40 -6.79 14.88 19.11
C GLY A 40 -7.44 15.78 18.05
N LYS A 41 -8.21 16.80 18.46
CA LYS A 41 -8.97 17.66 17.54
C LYS A 41 -8.09 18.44 16.57
N SER A 42 -6.89 18.83 16.99
CA SER A 42 -5.96 19.59 16.15
C SER A 42 -5.39 18.71 15.04
N LEU A 43 -5.08 17.45 15.34
CA LEU A 43 -4.63 16.46 14.36
C LEU A 43 -5.73 16.09 13.36
N GLU A 44 -6.96 15.91 13.83
CA GLU A 44 -8.12 15.66 12.94
C GLU A 44 -8.35 16.83 11.98
N LEU A 45 -8.23 18.07 12.48
CA LEU A 45 -8.32 19.27 11.64
C LEU A 45 -7.21 19.31 10.60
N LEU A 46 -5.96 19.03 10.97
CA LEU A 46 -4.85 18.97 10.01
C LEU A 46 -5.07 17.88 8.96
N ALA A 47 -5.46 16.67 9.36
CA ALA A 47 -5.76 15.60 8.41
C ALA A 47 -6.91 15.97 7.46
N SER A 48 -7.93 16.67 7.96
CA SER A 48 -9.03 17.17 7.12
C SER A 48 -8.58 18.21 6.09
N LEU A 49 -7.50 18.95 6.33
CA LEU A 49 -6.95 19.92 5.40
C LEU A 49 -6.10 19.25 4.30
N CYS A 50 -5.60 18.04 4.54
CA CYS A 50 -4.81 17.25 3.61
C CYS A 50 -5.72 16.31 2.79
N ASN A 51 -6.38 16.82 1.76
CA ASN A 51 -7.15 16.02 0.80
C ASN A 51 -6.62 16.17 -0.63
N HIS A 52 -7.03 15.27 -1.54
CA HIS A 52 -6.56 15.22 -2.94
C HIS A 52 -6.71 16.55 -3.70
N THR A 53 -7.74 17.36 -3.40
CA THR A 53 -7.93 18.68 -4.05
C THR A 53 -7.05 19.79 -3.47
N SER A 54 -6.36 19.52 -2.36
CA SER A 54 -5.54 20.46 -1.58
C SER A 54 -4.07 20.01 -1.50
N PHE A 55 -3.70 19.03 -2.33
CA PHE A 55 -2.37 18.44 -2.34
C PHE A 55 -1.31 19.44 -2.84
N PRO A 56 -0.05 19.40 -2.35
CA PRO A 56 0.87 20.53 -2.47
C PRO A 56 1.21 20.94 -3.91
N TYR A 57 1.14 20.03 -4.88
CA TYR A 57 1.55 20.30 -6.27
C TYR A 57 0.38 20.27 -7.29
N GLY A 58 -0.86 20.07 -6.83
CA GLY A 58 -2.05 20.02 -7.70
C GLY A 58 -2.09 18.80 -8.63
N GLU A 59 -3.09 18.72 -9.50
CA GLU A 59 -3.37 17.56 -10.37
C GLU A 59 -2.36 17.38 -11.52
N ARG A 60 -1.54 18.39 -11.83
CA ARG A 60 -0.65 18.39 -13.01
C ARG A 60 0.73 17.76 -12.77
N ASP A 61 1.13 17.57 -11.51
CA ASP A 61 2.45 17.04 -11.13
C ASP A 61 2.31 15.77 -10.27
N THR A 62 1.80 14.69 -10.87
CA THR A 62 1.57 13.39 -10.20
C THR A 62 2.84 12.79 -9.59
N TRP A 63 4.01 13.06 -10.17
CA TRP A 63 5.31 12.61 -9.66
C TRP A 63 5.69 13.28 -8.34
N ASP A 64 5.62 14.61 -8.27
CA ASP A 64 5.97 15.38 -7.06
C ASP A 64 5.02 15.04 -5.91
N ASN A 65 3.75 14.72 -6.23
CA ASN A 65 2.78 14.27 -5.24
C ASN A 65 3.16 12.91 -4.63
N SER A 66 3.69 11.98 -5.44
CA SER A 66 4.05 10.63 -5.01
C SER A 66 5.31 10.61 -4.14
N ASP A 67 6.33 11.36 -4.55
CA ASP A 67 7.56 11.54 -3.76
C ASP A 67 7.23 12.21 -2.41
N PHE A 68 6.35 13.22 -2.41
CA PHE A 68 5.87 13.84 -1.18
C PHE A 68 5.14 12.86 -0.25
N LEU A 69 4.27 11.98 -0.78
CA LEU A 69 3.55 10.98 0.03
C LEU A 69 4.49 9.97 0.67
N LEU A 70 5.44 9.47 -0.11
CA LEU A 70 6.49 8.55 0.34
C LEU A 70 7.34 9.17 1.45
N ASP A 71 7.74 10.43 1.26
CA ASP A 71 8.52 11.15 2.25
C ASP A 71 7.70 11.42 3.50
N LEU A 72 6.46 11.90 3.37
CA LEU A 72 5.58 12.14 4.51
C LEU A 72 5.36 10.86 5.32
N PHE A 73 5.07 9.74 4.65
CA PHE A 73 4.87 8.46 5.32
C PHE A 73 6.12 7.96 6.06
N SER A 74 7.28 8.10 5.41
CA SER A 74 8.59 7.74 6.00
C SER A 74 8.85 8.55 7.29
N HIS A 75 8.62 9.87 7.24
CA HIS A 75 8.79 10.74 8.40
C HIS A 75 7.78 10.46 9.52
N VAL A 76 6.51 10.20 9.19
CA VAL A 76 5.50 9.82 10.19
C VAL A 76 5.89 8.51 10.88
N LYS A 77 6.28 7.49 10.12
CA LYS A 77 6.70 6.19 10.67
C LYS A 77 7.91 6.34 11.60
N GLN A 78 8.90 7.14 11.19
CA GLN A 78 10.07 7.44 12.02
C GLN A 78 9.69 8.20 13.30
N TYR A 79 8.79 9.19 13.18
CA TYR A 79 8.29 9.95 14.31
C TYR A 79 7.55 9.06 15.32
N GLU A 80 6.64 8.20 14.87
CA GLU A 80 5.93 7.26 15.75
C GLU A 80 6.90 6.29 16.45
N SER A 81 7.90 5.79 15.71
CA SER A 81 8.94 4.92 16.28
C SER A 81 9.79 5.62 17.35
N ASN A 82 10.13 6.90 17.14
CA ASN A 82 10.99 7.65 18.05
C ASN A 82 10.24 8.15 19.29
N THR A 83 8.95 8.46 19.16
CA THR A 83 8.17 9.11 20.22
C THR A 83 7.16 8.20 20.89
N GLY A 84 6.84 7.04 20.30
CA GLY A 84 5.77 6.14 20.74
C GLY A 84 4.36 6.70 20.53
N ARG A 85 4.22 7.86 19.90
CA ARG A 85 2.92 8.48 19.60
C ARG A 85 2.30 7.85 18.37
N SER A 86 0.97 7.80 18.31
CA SER A 86 0.24 7.31 17.15
C SER A 86 -0.44 8.46 16.40
N VAL A 87 -0.02 8.69 15.18
CA VAL A 87 -0.44 9.76 14.26
C VAL A 87 -0.88 9.18 12.92
N LEU A 88 -0.24 8.09 12.47
CA LEU A 88 -0.51 7.44 11.20
C LEU A 88 -1.99 7.06 11.01
N PRO A 89 -2.73 6.58 12.03
CA PRO A 89 -4.16 6.28 11.89
C PRO A 89 -5.01 7.49 11.47
N VAL A 90 -4.66 8.69 11.94
CA VAL A 90 -5.39 9.93 11.63
C VAL A 90 -5.07 10.40 10.20
N LEU A 91 -3.89 10.04 9.68
CA LEU A 91 -3.45 10.38 8.33
C LEU A 91 -3.80 9.31 7.27
N LEU A 92 -4.29 8.13 7.66
CA LEU A 92 -4.76 7.12 6.70
C LEU A 92 -5.73 7.66 5.63
N PRO A 93 -6.69 8.58 5.92
CA PRO A 93 -7.52 9.19 4.87
C PRO A 93 -6.70 9.97 3.83
N VAL A 94 -5.61 10.64 4.24
CA VAL A 94 -4.71 11.40 3.36
C VAL A 94 -4.02 10.45 2.40
N TYR A 95 -3.43 9.36 2.94
CA TYR A 95 -2.74 8.34 2.15
C TYR A 95 -3.65 7.46 1.30
N ARG A 96 -4.97 7.47 1.52
CA ARG A 96 -5.95 6.79 0.65
C ARG A 96 -6.52 7.71 -0.42
N SER A 97 -6.38 9.02 -0.25
CA SER A 97 -6.80 10.01 -1.24
C SER A 97 -5.78 10.16 -2.37
N LEU A 98 -5.04 9.08 -2.68
CA LEU A 98 -4.00 9.08 -3.70
C LEU A 98 -4.65 9.46 -5.04
N PRO A 99 -4.19 10.52 -5.74
CA PRO A 99 -4.48 10.61 -7.16
C PRO A 99 -3.87 9.38 -7.80
N ALA A 100 -4.55 8.77 -8.79
CA ALA A 100 -4.03 7.63 -9.54
C ALA A 100 -2.56 7.91 -9.89
N VAL A 101 -1.65 7.20 -9.23
CA VAL A 101 -0.23 7.56 -9.25
C VAL A 101 0.30 7.08 -10.58
N ARG A 102 0.43 8.02 -11.53
CA ARG A 102 1.04 7.73 -12.83
C ARG A 102 2.55 7.59 -12.64
N PHE A 103 3.00 6.34 -12.57
CA PHE A 103 4.41 5.96 -12.59
C PHE A 103 4.99 6.03 -14.00
N ASP A 104 4.93 7.19 -14.63
CA ASP A 104 5.69 7.39 -15.85
C ASP A 104 7.19 7.41 -15.48
N LEU A 105 7.91 6.32 -15.82
CA LEU A 105 9.39 6.20 -15.86
C LEU A 105 10.14 6.20 -14.52
N ILE A 106 9.91 5.21 -13.66
CA ILE A 106 10.59 5.10 -12.35
C ILE A 106 11.68 4.00 -12.31
N GLN A 107 12.86 4.35 -11.77
CA GLN A 107 13.95 3.44 -11.39
C GLN A 107 13.49 2.37 -10.37
N GLU A 108 13.94 1.11 -10.50
CA GLU A 108 13.57 -0.03 -9.64
C GLU A 108 13.55 0.28 -8.12
N GLU A 109 14.47 1.10 -7.62
CA GLU A 109 14.51 1.49 -6.21
C GLU A 109 13.23 2.21 -5.73
N LYS A 110 12.74 3.16 -6.53
CA LYS A 110 11.53 3.91 -6.22
C LYS A 110 10.28 3.02 -6.34
N LYS A 111 10.27 2.05 -7.26
CA LYS A 111 9.21 1.03 -7.37
C LYS A 111 9.13 0.19 -6.09
N GLN A 112 10.28 -0.29 -5.60
CA GLN A 112 10.33 -1.04 -4.34
C GLN A 112 9.91 -0.19 -3.13
N ARG A 113 10.31 1.09 -3.12
CA ARG A 113 9.89 2.04 -2.07
C ARG A 113 8.38 2.23 -2.07
N TRP A 114 7.76 2.38 -3.24
CA TRP A 114 6.31 2.48 -3.37
C TRP A 114 5.59 1.20 -2.96
N ARG A 115 6.05 0.04 -3.44
CA ARG A 115 5.52 -1.27 -3.02
C ARG A 115 5.51 -1.41 -1.50
N THR A 116 6.63 -1.10 -0.85
CA THR A 116 6.75 -1.15 0.61
C THR A 116 5.76 -0.20 1.29
N PHE A 117 5.61 1.02 0.76
CA PHE A 117 4.62 1.98 1.26
C PHE A 117 3.19 1.44 1.17
N LEU A 118 2.80 0.84 0.04
CA LEU A 118 1.46 0.26 -0.14
C LEU A 118 1.19 -0.90 0.83
N LEU A 119 2.18 -1.78 1.01
CA LEU A 119 2.09 -2.90 1.96
C LEU A 119 1.92 -2.40 3.39
N ASP A 120 2.70 -1.39 3.79
CA ASP A 120 2.58 -0.75 5.09
C ASP A 120 1.23 -0.03 5.24
N LEU A 121 0.75 0.68 4.22
CA LEU A 121 -0.54 1.35 4.24
C LEU A 121 -1.70 0.36 4.45
N CYS A 122 -1.67 -0.78 3.77
CA CYS A 122 -2.64 -1.86 3.95
C CYS A 122 -2.57 -2.44 5.37
N LEU A 123 -1.37 -2.74 5.87
CA LEU A 123 -1.17 -3.25 7.22
C LEU A 123 -1.73 -2.27 8.28
N GLN A 124 -1.41 -0.99 8.14
CA GLN A 124 -1.87 0.04 9.08
C GLN A 124 -3.38 0.28 8.99
N THR A 125 -3.95 0.21 7.79
CA THR A 125 -5.39 0.23 7.60
C THR A 125 -6.04 -0.96 8.30
N ALA A 126 -5.51 -2.17 8.14
CA ALA A 126 -6.03 -3.36 8.82
C ALA A 126 -5.93 -3.26 10.35
N LEU A 127 -4.89 -2.60 10.87
CA LEU A 127 -4.65 -2.41 12.30
C LEU A 127 -5.58 -1.39 12.96
N HIS A 128 -5.85 -0.29 12.27
CA HIS A 128 -6.49 0.88 12.89
C HIS A 128 -7.87 1.20 12.32
N GLN A 129 -8.13 0.77 11.09
CA GLN A 129 -9.30 1.13 10.30
C GLN A 129 -9.76 -0.06 9.43
N PRO A 130 -9.97 -1.26 10.02
CA PRO A 130 -10.19 -2.49 9.27
C PRO A 130 -11.45 -2.45 8.38
N GLN A 131 -12.44 -1.63 8.72
CA GLN A 131 -13.64 -1.45 7.91
C GLN A 131 -13.37 -0.89 6.51
N TYR A 132 -12.21 -0.26 6.29
CA TYR A 132 -11.82 0.29 5.00
C TYR A 132 -10.81 -0.57 4.24
N ILE A 133 -10.32 -1.67 4.82
CA ILE A 133 -9.21 -2.44 4.22
C ILE A 133 -9.53 -2.95 2.81
N GLN A 134 -10.75 -3.41 2.60
CA GLN A 134 -11.18 -3.91 1.30
C GLN A 134 -11.16 -2.78 0.26
N GLN A 135 -11.78 -1.66 0.58
CA GLN A 135 -11.78 -0.48 -0.29
C GLN A 135 -10.36 0.04 -0.54
N THR A 136 -9.50 0.09 0.50
CA THR A 136 -8.11 0.52 0.34
C THR A 136 -7.37 -0.37 -0.65
N VAL A 137 -7.47 -1.70 -0.52
CA VAL A 137 -6.79 -2.61 -1.45
C VAL A 137 -7.36 -2.47 -2.86
N GLU A 138 -8.69 -2.41 -3.02
CA GLU A 138 -9.34 -2.24 -4.33
C GLU A 138 -8.98 -0.91 -5.01
N GLN A 139 -8.82 0.18 -4.25
CA GLN A 139 -8.41 1.48 -4.78
C GLN A 139 -6.94 1.52 -5.19
N LEU A 140 -6.09 0.69 -4.60
CA LEU A 140 -4.67 0.61 -4.92
C LEU A 140 -4.39 -0.28 -6.14
N MET A 141 -5.34 -1.14 -6.53
CA MET A 141 -5.16 -2.08 -7.66
C MET A 141 -4.98 -1.41 -9.02
N PRO A 142 -5.73 -0.35 -9.42
CA PRO A 142 -5.53 0.31 -10.71
C PRO A 142 -4.15 0.98 -10.86
N ASP A 143 -3.56 1.45 -9.75
CA ASP A 143 -2.21 2.05 -9.74
C ASP A 143 -1.11 1.01 -10.00
N ILE A 144 -1.45 -0.26 -9.88
CA ILE A 144 -0.56 -1.40 -10.13
C ILE A 144 -0.66 -1.84 -11.62
N GLU A 145 -1.84 -1.66 -12.22
CA GLU A 145 -2.26 -2.15 -13.54
C GLU A 145 -1.79 -1.25 -14.72
N ASP A 146 -1.82 0.08 -14.58
CA ASP A 146 -1.41 1.05 -15.64
C ASP A 146 0.12 1.06 -15.97
N TYR A 147 0.93 0.19 -15.35
CA TYR A 147 2.41 0.19 -15.45
C TYR A 147 2.99 -0.83 -16.46
N TYR A 148 2.28 -1.90 -16.80
CA TYR A 148 2.76 -2.92 -17.74
C TYR A 148 1.81 -3.02 -18.92
N ASP A 149 2.28 -2.66 -20.11
CA ASP A 149 1.63 -3.15 -21.32
C ASP A 149 1.51 -4.70 -21.22
N GLU A 150 0.27 -5.19 -21.27
CA GLU A 150 -0.16 -6.57 -21.53
C GLU A 150 -0.21 -7.62 -20.37
N TYR A 151 0.09 -7.28 -19.09
CA TYR A 151 0.16 -8.29 -18.01
C TYR A 151 -0.46 -7.92 -16.64
N ASP A 152 -1.72 -7.50 -16.65
CA ASP A 152 -2.46 -6.98 -15.48
C ASP A 152 -2.64 -7.94 -14.30
N ASP A 153 -3.03 -9.18 -14.57
CA ASP A 153 -3.48 -10.12 -13.54
C ASP A 153 -2.34 -10.65 -12.64
N GLU A 154 -1.10 -10.61 -13.13
CA GLU A 154 0.10 -11.10 -12.42
C GLU A 154 0.45 -10.20 -11.23
N GLU A 155 0.57 -8.90 -11.47
CA GLU A 155 1.03 -7.96 -10.46
C GLU A 155 0.01 -7.84 -9.31
N GLN A 156 -1.29 -7.97 -9.61
CA GLN A 156 -2.33 -8.06 -8.60
C GLN A 156 -2.13 -9.26 -7.66
N SER A 157 -1.88 -10.43 -8.23
CA SER A 157 -1.64 -11.67 -7.48
C SER A 157 -0.38 -11.57 -6.63
N ASP A 158 0.69 -11.03 -7.20
CA ASP A 158 1.96 -10.80 -6.56
C ASP A 158 1.87 -9.83 -5.38
N PHE A 159 1.14 -8.73 -5.54
CA PHE A 159 0.90 -7.78 -4.46
C PHE A 159 0.16 -8.44 -3.28
N LEU A 160 -0.87 -9.24 -3.55
CA LEU A 160 -1.63 -9.93 -2.50
C LEU A 160 -0.78 -10.96 -1.74
N LEU A 161 0.11 -11.67 -2.44
CA LEU A 161 1.08 -12.58 -1.83
C LEU A 161 2.07 -11.83 -0.96
N ASP A 162 2.63 -10.73 -1.46
CA ASP A 162 3.58 -9.90 -0.70
C ASP A 162 2.91 -9.27 0.53
N LEU A 163 1.65 -8.84 0.43
CA LEU A 163 0.85 -8.37 1.56
C LEU A 163 0.65 -9.46 2.61
N PHE A 164 0.41 -10.70 2.19
CA PHE A 164 0.24 -11.81 3.11
C PHE A 164 1.55 -12.07 3.87
N SER A 165 2.67 -12.13 3.15
CA SER A 165 4.00 -12.31 3.74
C SER A 165 4.34 -11.18 4.72
N HIS A 166 4.09 -9.92 4.32
CA HIS A 166 4.33 -8.73 5.14
C HIS A 166 3.55 -8.77 6.46
N VAL A 167 2.27 -9.11 6.38
CA VAL A 167 1.40 -9.24 7.55
C VAL A 167 1.85 -10.39 8.45
N LYS A 168 2.19 -11.55 7.88
CA LYS A 168 2.70 -12.69 8.64
C LYS A 168 3.98 -12.36 9.40
N GLN A 169 4.90 -11.65 8.76
CA GLN A 169 6.12 -11.19 9.39
C GLN A 169 5.80 -10.22 10.54
N TYR A 170 4.89 -9.27 10.33
CA TYR A 170 4.44 -8.36 11.38
C TYR A 170 3.78 -9.09 12.57
N GLU A 171 2.86 -10.02 12.31
CA GLU A 171 2.20 -10.82 13.36
C GLU A 171 3.24 -11.62 14.17
N SER A 172 4.23 -12.20 13.50
CA SER A 172 5.30 -12.97 14.14
C SER A 172 6.21 -12.10 15.02
N ASN A 173 6.55 -10.90 14.55
CA ASN A 173 7.43 -9.97 15.26
C ASN A 173 6.75 -9.29 16.45
N THR A 174 5.43 -9.05 16.37
CA THR A 174 4.71 -8.24 17.37
C THR A 174 3.73 -9.04 18.23
N GLY A 175 3.39 -10.27 17.83
CA GLY A 175 2.35 -11.09 18.46
C GLY A 175 0.92 -10.58 18.24
N ARG A 176 0.72 -9.48 17.49
CA ARG A 176 -0.61 -8.96 17.16
C ARG A 176 -1.24 -9.80 16.06
N SER A 177 -2.56 -10.01 16.13
CA SER A 177 -3.31 -10.67 15.04
C SER A 177 -3.97 -9.64 14.15
N VAL A 178 -3.59 -9.61 12.88
CA VAL A 178 -4.03 -8.67 11.85
C VAL A 178 -4.63 -9.39 10.65
N LEU A 179 -4.18 -10.61 10.34
CA LEU A 179 -4.63 -11.38 9.17
C LEU A 179 -6.16 -11.55 9.13
N LYS A 180 -6.81 -11.63 10.30
CA LYS A 180 -8.27 -11.71 10.40
C LYS A 180 -8.98 -10.53 9.73
N ALA A 181 -8.42 -9.32 9.83
CA ALA A 181 -8.99 -8.13 9.19
C ALA A 181 -8.86 -8.17 7.67
N LEU A 182 -7.85 -8.87 7.14
CA LEU A 182 -7.61 -9.03 5.70
C LEU A 182 -8.37 -10.19 5.05
N LEU A 183 -9.05 -11.04 5.83
CA LEU A 183 -9.83 -12.15 5.28
C LEU A 183 -10.84 -11.73 4.20
N PRO A 184 -11.59 -10.61 4.31
CA PRO A 184 -12.48 -10.17 3.24
C PRO A 184 -11.75 -9.97 1.91
N VAL A 185 -10.54 -9.39 1.94
CA VAL A 185 -9.70 -9.14 0.75
C VAL A 185 -9.32 -10.46 0.07
N TYR A 186 -8.76 -11.42 0.80
CA TYR A 186 -8.33 -12.70 0.20
C TYR A 186 -9.49 -13.58 -0.27
N ARG A 187 -10.69 -13.36 0.26
CA ARG A 187 -11.91 -14.06 -0.16
C ARG A 187 -12.49 -13.43 -1.43
N SER A 188 -12.42 -12.11 -1.57
CA SER A 188 -12.93 -11.40 -2.75
C SER A 188 -11.94 -11.43 -3.91
N LEU A 189 -10.64 -11.26 -3.66
CA LEU A 189 -9.62 -11.00 -4.66
C LEU A 189 -8.46 -12.02 -4.63
N PRO A 190 -7.76 -12.23 -5.76
CA PRO A 190 -8.11 -11.76 -7.10
C PRO A 190 -9.28 -12.58 -7.68
N ALA A 191 -9.79 -12.25 -8.87
CA ALA A 191 -10.78 -13.09 -9.55
C ALA A 191 -10.16 -14.38 -10.09
N VAL A 192 -8.95 -14.26 -10.64
CA VAL A 192 -8.08 -15.33 -11.12
C VAL A 192 -6.71 -15.09 -10.48
N TRP A 193 -6.09 -16.13 -9.94
CA TRP A 193 -4.69 -16.03 -9.53
C TRP A 193 -3.79 -16.21 -10.74
N SER A 194 -2.86 -15.31 -10.98
CA SER A 194 -1.85 -15.40 -12.04
C SER A 194 -0.48 -15.43 -11.40
N ILE A 195 0.26 -16.53 -11.57
CA ILE A 195 1.50 -16.78 -10.81
C ILE A 195 2.61 -17.26 -11.73
N LYS A 196 3.76 -16.59 -11.68
CA LYS A 196 5.04 -17.10 -12.20
C LYS A 196 5.60 -18.15 -11.26
N LEU A 197 5.57 -19.41 -11.67
CA LEU A 197 5.94 -20.52 -10.80
C LEU A 197 7.43 -20.53 -10.46
N SER A 198 8.28 -20.12 -11.41
CA SER A 198 9.73 -20.02 -11.24
C SER A 198 10.20 -18.90 -10.31
N GLU A 199 9.38 -17.86 -10.11
CA GLU A 199 9.76 -16.69 -9.30
C GLU A 199 9.09 -16.69 -7.92
N ARG A 200 7.88 -17.25 -7.81
CA ARG A 200 7.05 -17.13 -6.60
C ARG A 200 7.04 -18.40 -5.77
N LYS A 201 7.10 -18.22 -4.45
CA LYS A 201 7.01 -19.33 -3.49
C LYS A 201 5.60 -19.91 -3.47
N VAL A 202 5.45 -21.10 -4.03
CA VAL A 202 4.18 -21.84 -4.08
C VAL A 202 3.56 -22.08 -2.69
N SER A 203 4.38 -22.25 -1.65
CA SER A 203 3.90 -22.39 -0.27
C SER A 203 3.09 -21.18 0.19
N LEU A 204 3.46 -19.97 -0.24
CA LEU A 204 2.76 -18.73 0.07
C LEU A 204 1.39 -18.70 -0.61
N LEU A 205 1.35 -19.07 -1.90
CA LEU A 205 0.10 -19.22 -2.65
C LEU A 205 -0.83 -20.23 -1.97
N LEU A 206 -0.31 -21.39 -1.57
CA LEU A 206 -1.09 -22.42 -0.87
C LEU A 206 -1.73 -21.89 0.42
N GLU A 207 -1.00 -21.09 1.20
CA GLU A 207 -1.54 -20.48 2.41
C GLU A 207 -2.68 -19.52 2.12
N VAL A 208 -2.54 -18.68 1.10
CA VAL A 208 -3.59 -17.73 0.71
C VAL A 208 -4.81 -18.44 0.12
N LEU A 209 -4.61 -19.47 -0.71
CA LEU A 209 -5.70 -20.30 -1.26
C LEU A 209 -6.55 -20.96 -0.17
N LYS A 210 -5.95 -21.35 0.96
CA LYS A 210 -6.69 -21.89 2.12
C LYS A 210 -7.60 -20.86 2.80
N LEU A 211 -7.38 -19.56 2.59
CA LEU A 211 -8.24 -18.50 3.14
C LEU A 211 -9.53 -18.29 2.34
N GLN A 212 -9.58 -18.80 1.11
CA GLN A 212 -10.70 -18.59 0.20
C GLN A 212 -11.91 -19.42 0.61
N THR A 213 -13.11 -18.83 0.44
CA THR A 213 -14.37 -19.54 0.72
C THR A 213 -14.81 -20.41 -0.46
N GLN A 214 -14.39 -20.03 -1.67
CA GLN A 214 -14.64 -20.79 -2.90
C GLN A 214 -13.32 -20.94 -3.65
N LYS A 215 -13.18 -22.05 -4.37
CA LYS A 215 -12.00 -22.32 -5.19
C LYS A 215 -11.97 -21.38 -6.39
N LYS A 216 -10.83 -20.73 -6.62
CA LYS A 216 -10.64 -19.83 -7.76
C LYS A 216 -9.78 -20.45 -8.87
N PRO A 217 -9.90 -19.96 -10.11
CA PRO A 217 -8.98 -20.34 -11.18
C PRO A 217 -7.56 -19.89 -10.84
N VAL A 218 -6.57 -20.69 -11.26
CA VAL A 218 -5.16 -20.35 -11.23
C VAL A 218 -4.60 -20.44 -12.64
N GLU A 219 -3.97 -19.37 -13.09
CA GLU A 219 -3.15 -19.28 -14.29
C GLU A 219 -1.69 -19.36 -13.88
N LEU A 220 -0.98 -20.33 -14.45
CA LEU A 220 0.46 -20.44 -14.33
C LEU A 220 1.12 -19.75 -15.51
N ARG A 221 2.22 -19.07 -15.21
CA ARG A 221 3.18 -18.43 -16.13
C ARG A 221 4.58 -18.91 -15.78
N ASP A 222 5.51 -18.84 -16.74
CA ASP A 222 6.93 -19.14 -16.56
C ASP A 222 7.19 -20.31 -15.59
N TRP A 223 6.62 -21.48 -15.91
CA TRP A 223 6.78 -22.69 -15.10
C TRP A 223 7.88 -23.59 -15.66
N SER A 224 8.58 -24.29 -14.77
CA SER A 224 9.53 -25.35 -15.14
C SER A 224 8.92 -26.74 -14.94
N ASP A 225 9.58 -27.77 -15.50
CA ASP A 225 9.31 -29.17 -15.20
C ASP A 225 10.11 -29.67 -13.98
N GLU A 226 10.68 -28.76 -13.17
CA GLU A 226 11.41 -29.12 -11.96
C GLU A 226 10.49 -29.85 -10.98
N GLU A 227 10.90 -31.06 -10.58
CA GLU A 227 10.12 -31.94 -9.72
C GLU A 227 9.73 -31.28 -8.39
N SER A 228 10.57 -30.38 -7.87
CA SER A 228 10.33 -29.66 -6.62
C SER A 228 9.21 -28.62 -6.75
N GLU A 229 9.17 -27.86 -7.84
CA GLU A 229 8.11 -26.90 -8.17
C GLU A 229 6.79 -27.61 -8.40
N VAL A 230 6.80 -28.66 -9.23
CA VAL A 230 5.61 -29.47 -9.53
C VAL A 230 5.05 -30.08 -8.24
N ARG A 231 5.88 -30.72 -7.43
CA ARG A 231 5.44 -31.33 -6.15
C ARG A 231 4.87 -30.29 -5.19
N SER A 232 5.45 -29.10 -5.15
CA SER A 232 4.94 -28.00 -4.32
C SER A 232 3.57 -27.53 -4.82
N PHE A 233 3.41 -27.37 -6.14
CA PHE A 233 2.15 -26.92 -6.75
C PHE A 233 1.02 -27.94 -6.64
N LEU A 234 1.32 -29.24 -6.68
CA LEU A 234 0.32 -30.30 -6.48
C LEU A 234 -0.46 -30.13 -5.16
N GLN A 235 0.14 -29.49 -4.14
CA GLN A 235 -0.53 -29.22 -2.86
C GLN A 235 -1.64 -28.16 -2.97
N CYS A 236 -1.62 -27.33 -4.02
CA CYS A 236 -2.64 -26.32 -4.29
C CYS A 236 -3.90 -26.90 -4.94
N LEU A 237 -3.80 -28.05 -5.63
CA LEU A 237 -4.91 -28.64 -6.41
C LEU A 237 -6.24 -28.78 -5.65
N PRO A 238 -6.26 -29.17 -4.34
CA PRO A 238 -7.52 -29.24 -3.60
C PRO A 238 -8.25 -27.89 -3.45
N TYR A 239 -7.56 -26.77 -3.64
CA TYR A 239 -8.06 -25.41 -3.38
C TYR A 239 -8.34 -24.59 -4.65
N ILE A 240 -8.05 -25.13 -5.84
CA ILE A 240 -8.27 -24.44 -7.12
C ILE A 240 -9.45 -25.04 -7.89
N SER A 241 -10.15 -24.23 -8.68
CA SER A 241 -11.30 -24.68 -9.48
C SER A 241 -10.93 -24.98 -10.93
N GLN A 242 -9.93 -24.30 -11.46
CA GLN A 242 -9.43 -24.45 -12.83
C GLN A 242 -7.94 -24.15 -12.84
N LEU A 243 -7.20 -24.88 -13.67
CA LEU A 243 -5.80 -24.60 -13.99
C LEU A 243 -5.70 -24.12 -15.44
N ARG A 244 -4.99 -23.01 -15.66
CA ARG A 244 -4.69 -22.43 -16.97
C ARG A 244 -3.19 -22.28 -17.11
N PHE A 245 -2.72 -22.33 -18.35
CA PHE A 245 -1.33 -22.17 -18.73
C PHE A 245 -1.28 -21.01 -19.73
N ASN A 246 -0.45 -20.02 -19.46
CA ASN A 246 -0.22 -18.89 -20.36
C ASN A 246 1.24 -18.94 -20.82
N VAL A 247 1.44 -19.21 -22.11
CA VAL A 247 2.74 -19.49 -22.76
C VAL A 247 3.18 -18.28 -23.56
#